data_AF-A0A1Q2Z0Y1-F1
#
_entry.id   AF-A0A1Q2Z0Y1-F1
#
_cell.length_a   1.000
_cell.length_b   1.000
_cell.length_c   1.000
_cell.angle_alpha   90.00
_cell.angle_beta   90.00
_cell.angle_gamma   90.00
#
_symmetry.space_group_name_H-M   'P 1'
#
loop_
_entity.id
_entity.type
_entity.pdbx_description
1 polymer ?
#
loop_
_entity_poly.entity_id
_entity_poly.type
_entity_poly.pdbx_seq_one_letter_code
_entity_poly.pdbx_strand_id
1 'polypeptide(L)'
;MVLAGDETALPAIGRILEELPSDARGVAIVEVADAREEQDLPHPPGVALRWLHRNGLPAGTPNLLPAALRALHWPESGTAAAWAAAEFQVAQSMRCHLRDERGLDKDRCYCAAYWRQERG
;
A
#
# COMPACT_ATOMS: atom_id res chain seq x y z
N MET A 1 11.02 1.99 -2.34
CA MET A 1 9.64 2.51 -2.32
C MET A 1 8.71 1.43 -1.77
N VAL A 2 7.76 1.80 -0.92
CA VAL A 2 6.67 0.91 -0.49
C VAL A 2 5.35 1.60 -0.80
N LEU A 3 4.52 0.96 -1.62
CA LEU A 3 3.18 1.43 -1.95
C LEU A 3 2.16 0.45 -1.35
N ALA A 4 1.10 0.96 -0.72
CA ALA A 4 0.06 0.11 -0.14
C ALA A 4 -1.33 0.74 -0.29
N GLY A 5 -2.30 0.02 -0.84
CA GLY A 5 -3.66 0.53 -0.91
C GLY A 5 -4.70 -0.50 -1.27
N ASP A 6 -5.97 -0.10 -1.16
CA ASP A 6 -7.10 -0.87 -1.67
C ASP A 6 -7.41 -0.48 -3.13
N GLU A 7 -8.46 -1.06 -3.71
CA GLU A 7 -8.84 -0.81 -5.11
C GLU A 7 -9.09 0.68 -5.42
N THR A 8 -9.44 1.48 -4.41
CA THR A 8 -9.69 2.92 -4.59
C THR A 8 -8.39 3.71 -4.78
N ALA A 9 -7.28 3.19 -4.28
CA ALA A 9 -5.94 3.76 -4.44
C ALA A 9 -5.22 3.24 -5.69
N LEU A 10 -5.77 2.23 -6.37
CA LEU A 10 -5.13 1.57 -7.50
C LEU A 10 -4.73 2.51 -8.65
N PRO A 11 -5.56 3.48 -9.08
CA PRO A 11 -5.15 4.43 -10.12
C PRO A 11 -3.95 5.30 -9.71
N ALA A 12 -3.89 5.72 -8.45
CA ALA A 12 -2.77 6.50 -7.94
C ALA A 12 -1.49 5.65 -7.83
N ILE A 13 -1.61 4.41 -7.35
CA ILE A 13 -0.49 3.46 -7.29
C ILE A 13 0.06 3.20 -8.69
N GLY A 14 -0.81 2.93 -9.68
CA GLY A 14 -0.40 2.73 -11.07
C GLY A 14 0.41 3.90 -11.61
N ARG A 15 -0.07 5.13 -11.41
CA ARG A 15 0.65 6.33 -11.84
C ARG A 15 2.00 6.49 -11.13
N ILE A 16 2.07 6.23 -9.82
CA ILE A 16 3.35 6.27 -9.10
C ILE A 16 4.32 5.25 -9.67
N LEU A 17 3.87 4.01 -9.91
CA LEU A 17 4.71 2.95 -10.48
C LEU A 17 5.29 3.31 -11.85
N GLU A 18 4.48 3.91 -12.73
CA GLU A 18 4.90 4.38 -14.05
C GLU A 18 5.96 5.49 -13.98
N GLU A 19 5.89 6.35 -12.97
CA GLU A 19 6.79 7.51 -12.79
C GLU A 19 8.07 7.17 -12.02
N LEU A 20 8.16 5.96 -11.43
CA LEU A 20 9.36 5.56 -10.70
C LEU A 20 10.58 5.48 -11.64
N PRO A 21 11.78 5.84 -11.14
CA PRO A 21 13.03 5.56 -11.82
C PRO A 21 13.16 4.08 -12.17
N SER A 22 13.80 3.77 -13.30
CA SER A 22 13.95 2.38 -13.77
C SER A 22 14.78 1.49 -12.84
N ASP A 23 15.62 2.08 -12.00
CA ASP A 23 16.42 1.41 -10.97
C ASP A 23 15.75 1.37 -9.59
N ALA A 24 14.50 1.86 -9.49
CA ALA A 24 13.76 1.84 -8.23
C ALA A 24 13.56 0.42 -7.73
N ARG A 25 13.68 0.27 -6.40
CA ARG A 25 13.47 -1.00 -5.69
C ARG A 25 12.36 -0.86 -4.68
N GLY A 26 11.55 -1.90 -4.54
CA GLY A 26 10.44 -1.83 -3.61
C GLY A 26 9.36 -2.87 -3.79
N VAL A 27 8.19 -2.52 -3.26
CA VAL A 27 6.99 -3.35 -3.35
C VAL A 27 5.76 -2.46 -3.40
N ALA A 28 4.80 -2.84 -4.24
CA ALA A 28 3.44 -2.32 -4.23
C ALA A 28 2.51 -3.45 -3.77
N ILE A 29 1.74 -3.20 -2.71
CA ILE A 29 0.74 -4.11 -2.18
C ILE A 29 -0.64 -3.52 -2.47
N VAL A 30 -1.46 -4.23 -3.22
CA VAL A 30 -2.81 -3.79 -3.58
C VAL A 30 -3.82 -4.80 -3.08
N GLU A 31 -4.75 -4.36 -2.24
CA GLU A 31 -5.90 -5.15 -1.84
C GLU A 31 -7.05 -4.98 -2.85
N VAL A 32 -7.57 -6.10 -3.35
CA VAL A 32 -8.70 -6.15 -4.27
C VAL A 32 -9.69 -7.25 -3.86
N ALA A 33 -10.86 -7.27 -4.49
CA ALA A 33 -11.89 -8.27 -4.19
C ALA A 33 -11.38 -9.70 -4.42
N ASP A 34 -10.84 -9.96 -5.61
CA ASP A 34 -10.33 -11.27 -6.04
C ASP A 34 -9.38 -11.13 -7.25
N ALA A 35 -8.86 -12.26 -7.74
CA ALA A 35 -7.89 -12.32 -8.83
C ALA A 35 -8.37 -11.71 -10.16
N ARG A 36 -9.67 -11.52 -10.37
CA ARG A 36 -10.22 -10.90 -11.60
C ARG A 36 -10.03 -9.39 -11.61
N GLU A 37 -9.77 -8.79 -10.45
CA GLU A 37 -9.52 -7.37 -10.29
C GLU A 37 -8.03 -7.01 -10.42
N GLU A 38 -7.15 -8.01 -10.58
CA GLU A 38 -5.74 -7.76 -10.85
C GLU A 38 -5.56 -7.07 -12.20
N GLN A 39 -4.67 -6.08 -12.23
CA GLN A 39 -4.35 -5.32 -13.43
C GLN A 39 -2.88 -5.50 -13.80
N ASP A 40 -2.57 -5.48 -15.09
CA ASP A 40 -1.19 -5.38 -15.54
C ASP A 40 -0.73 -3.92 -15.40
N LEU A 41 0.09 -3.65 -14.38
CA LEU A 41 0.60 -2.32 -14.10
C LEU A 41 2.08 -2.25 -14.49
N PRO A 42 2.47 -1.38 -15.43
CA PRO A 42 3.88 -1.15 -15.74
C PRO A 42 4.63 -0.70 -14.48
N HIS A 43 5.73 -1.37 -14.17
CA HIS A 43 6.56 -1.02 -13.02
C HIS A 43 8.03 -1.39 -13.25
N PRO A 44 8.98 -0.75 -12.54
CA PRO A 44 10.39 -1.13 -12.61
C PRO A 44 10.60 -2.60 -12.21
N PRO A 45 11.60 -3.30 -12.78
CA PRO A 45 11.86 -4.71 -12.48
C PRO A 45 12.33 -4.94 -11.02
N GLY A 46 12.82 -3.89 -10.35
CA GLY A 46 13.18 -3.92 -8.93
C GLY A 46 11.98 -3.77 -7.98
N VAL A 47 10.77 -3.54 -8.49
CA VAL A 47 9.55 -3.35 -7.70
C VAL A 47 8.66 -4.57 -7.87
N ALA A 48 8.34 -5.25 -6.76
CA ALA A 48 7.38 -6.35 -6.76
C ALA A 48 5.95 -5.82 -6.64
N LEU A 49 5.06 -6.22 -7.55
CA LEU A 49 3.61 -6.01 -7.42
C LEU A 49 2.98 -7.22 -6.73
N ARG A 50 2.26 -6.98 -5.62
CA ARG A 50 1.63 -8.02 -4.80
C ARG A 50 0.15 -7.72 -4.64
N TRP A 51 -0.68 -8.66 -5.07
CA TRP A 51 -2.13 -8.60 -4.89
C TRP A 51 -2.55 -9.32 -3.62
N LEU A 52 -3.42 -8.69 -2.85
CA LEU A 52 -4.12 -9.29 -1.72
C LEU A 52 -5.59 -9.43 -2.10
N HIS A 53 -6.12 -10.63 -1.97
CA HIS A 53 -7.52 -10.89 -2.30
C HIS A 53 -8.35 -10.98 -1.04
N ARG A 54 -9.44 -10.21 -0.99
CA ARG A 54 -10.40 -10.30 0.10
C ARG A 54 -11.20 -11.59 0.10
N ASN A 55 -11.37 -12.24 -1.06
CA ASN A 55 -12.03 -13.54 -1.20
C ASN A 55 -13.39 -13.62 -0.46
N GLY A 56 -14.24 -12.61 -0.69
CA GLY A 56 -15.56 -12.51 -0.08
C GLY A 56 -15.64 -11.72 1.24
N LEU A 57 -14.50 -11.29 1.79
CA LEU A 57 -14.49 -10.33 2.89
C LEU A 57 -14.91 -8.94 2.40
N PRO A 58 -15.61 -8.14 3.23
CA PRO A 58 -15.98 -6.77 2.86
C PRO A 58 -14.77 -5.88 2.61
N ALA A 59 -14.90 -4.92 1.68
CA ALA A 59 -13.93 -3.84 1.54
C ALA A 59 -13.79 -3.08 2.87
N GLY A 60 -12.58 -2.60 3.18
CA GLY A 60 -12.28 -1.97 4.46
C GLY A 60 -12.04 -2.96 5.61
N THR A 61 -11.95 -4.27 5.33
CA THR A 61 -11.55 -5.25 6.34
C THR A 61 -10.19 -4.85 6.95
N PRO A 62 -10.11 -4.62 8.27
CA PRO A 62 -9.03 -3.81 8.85
C PRO A 62 -7.65 -4.45 8.85
N ASN A 63 -7.54 -5.75 8.59
CA ASN A 63 -6.31 -6.51 8.90
C ASN A 63 -5.52 -6.98 7.69
N LEU A 64 -6.15 -7.21 6.53
CA LEU A 64 -5.48 -7.87 5.40
C LEU A 64 -4.31 -7.04 4.88
N LEU A 65 -4.59 -5.80 4.43
CA LEU A 65 -3.55 -4.88 3.95
C LEU A 65 -2.53 -4.47 5.04
N PRO A 66 -2.92 -4.06 6.26
CA PRO A 66 -1.93 -3.65 7.27
C PRO A 66 -1.04 -4.80 7.76
N ALA A 67 -1.55 -6.04 7.84
CA ALA A 67 -0.73 -7.19 8.21
C ALA A 67 0.33 -7.49 7.13
N ALA A 68 -0.05 -7.43 5.85
CA ALA A 68 0.88 -7.62 4.75
C ALA A 68 1.99 -6.55 4.72
N LEU A 69 1.63 -5.29 5.00
CA LEU A 69 2.58 -4.18 5.10
C LEU A 69 3.58 -4.39 6.25
N ARG A 70 3.09 -4.83 7.42
CA ARG A 70 3.92 -5.11 8.61
C ARG A 70 4.92 -6.25 8.40
N ALA A 71 4.55 -7.24 7.59
CA ALA A 71 5.38 -8.40 7.28
C ALA A 71 6.49 -8.12 6.26
N LEU A 72 6.57 -6.91 5.70
CA LEU A 72 7.65 -6.56 4.78
C LEU A 72 9.00 -6.47 5.47
N HIS A 73 10.04 -6.91 4.76
CA HIS A 73 11.42 -6.57 5.09
C HIS A 73 11.73 -5.18 4.53
N TRP A 74 12.19 -4.29 5.40
CA TRP A 74 12.54 -2.91 5.06
C TRP A 74 14.06 -2.78 4.93
N PRO A 75 14.57 -1.97 3.99
CA PRO A 75 16.01 -1.72 3.89
C PRO A 75 16.51 -0.96 5.11
N GLU A 76 17.61 -1.43 5.69
CA GLU A 76 18.24 -0.86 6.89
C GLU A 76 18.84 0.53 6.64
N SER A 77 19.15 0.86 5.38
CA SER A 77 19.86 2.07 4.96
C SER A 77 19.11 3.38 5.19
N GLY A 78 17.90 3.34 5.77
CA GLY A 78 17.14 4.54 6.03
C GLY A 78 16.84 5.32 4.76
N THR A 79 16.65 4.67 3.60
CA THR A 79 16.29 5.29 2.31
C THR A 79 14.88 4.95 1.81
N ALA A 80 14.12 4.14 2.56
CA ALA A 80 12.75 3.80 2.22
C ALA A 80 11.78 5.00 2.28
N ALA A 81 10.94 5.15 1.27
CA ALA A 81 9.76 6.01 1.32
C ALA A 81 8.51 5.13 1.20
N ALA A 82 7.40 5.60 1.79
CA ALA A 82 6.12 4.94 1.80
C ALA A 82 5.00 5.85 1.30
N TRP A 83 4.10 5.28 0.52
CA TRP A 83 2.84 5.88 0.14
C TRP A 83 1.73 4.89 0.43
N ALA A 84 0.69 5.32 1.15
CA ALA A 84 -0.44 4.46 1.45
C ALA A 84 -1.77 5.22 1.40
N ALA A 85 -2.78 4.57 0.83
CA ALA A 85 -4.15 5.08 0.85
C ALA A 85 -5.17 3.94 0.84
N ALA A 86 -6.17 4.01 1.71
CA ALA A 86 -7.21 3.00 1.84
C ALA A 86 -8.42 3.57 2.60
N GLU A 87 -9.31 2.68 3.05
CA GLU A 87 -10.33 2.96 4.07
C GLU A 87 -9.73 3.61 5.34
N PHE A 88 -10.48 4.48 6.01
CA PHE A 88 -10.05 5.26 7.17
C PHE A 88 -9.33 4.48 8.29
N GLN A 89 -9.91 3.39 8.78
CA GLN A 89 -9.32 2.57 9.85
C GLN A 89 -8.08 1.81 9.35
N VAL A 90 -8.14 1.29 8.11
CA VAL A 90 -7.00 0.62 7.46
C VAL A 90 -5.83 1.60 7.32
N ALA A 91 -6.08 2.79 6.77
CA ALA A 91 -5.10 3.85 6.60
C ALA A 91 -4.52 4.35 7.93
N GLN A 92 -5.33 4.41 8.99
CA GLN A 92 -4.84 4.74 10.33
C GLN A 92 -3.87 3.67 10.87
N SER A 93 -4.20 2.39 10.70
CA SER A 93 -3.34 1.27 11.10
C SER A 93 -2.01 1.27 10.32
N MET A 94 -2.05 1.49 9.01
CA MET A 94 -0.84 1.62 8.19
C MET A 94 0.01 2.82 8.60
N ARG A 95 -0.60 3.98 8.86
CA ARG A 95 0.11 5.18 9.30
C ARG A 95 0.82 4.97 10.63
N CYS A 96 0.14 4.34 11.60
CA CYS A 96 0.73 4.01 12.89
C CYS A 96 1.97 3.11 12.71
N HIS A 97 1.87 2.07 11.89
CA HIS A 97 3.02 1.22 11.60
C HIS A 97 4.18 2.00 10.95
N LEU A 98 3.88 2.78 9.90
CA LEU A 98 4.91 3.44 9.09
C LEU A 98 5.60 4.59 9.83
N ARG A 99 4.86 5.37 10.63
CA ARG A 99 5.40 6.55 11.31
C ARG A 99 5.83 6.27 12.74
N ASP A 100 4.99 5.58 13.51
CA ASP A 100 5.21 5.45 14.96
C ASP A 100 6.12 4.25 15.27
N GLU A 101 5.94 3.13 14.57
CA GLU A 101 6.75 1.91 14.81
C GLU A 101 8.02 1.86 13.95
N ARG A 102 7.92 2.25 12.67
CA ARG A 102 9.07 2.26 11.74
C ARG A 102 9.85 3.56 11.76
N GLY A 103 9.28 4.65 12.29
CA GLY A 103 9.97 5.93 12.38
C GLY A 103 10.20 6.63 11.04
N LEU A 104 9.36 6.38 10.01
CA LEU A 104 9.48 7.13 8.76
C LEU A 104 9.10 8.60 8.99
N ASP A 105 9.99 9.50 8.57
CA ASP A 105 9.74 10.93 8.59
C ASP A 105 8.54 11.31 7.70
N LYS A 106 7.89 12.43 8.04
CA LYS A 106 6.69 12.92 7.32
C LYS A 106 6.93 13.11 5.82
N ASP A 107 8.13 13.51 5.42
CA ASP A 107 8.47 13.80 4.02
C ASP A 107 8.71 12.52 3.21
N ARG A 108 8.73 11.37 3.90
CA ARG A 108 8.99 10.03 3.36
C ARG A 108 7.84 9.08 3.58
N CYS A 109 6.73 9.57 4.16
CA CYS A 109 5.56 8.78 4.45
C CYS A 109 4.30 9.59 4.14
N TYR A 110 3.66 9.28 3.02
CA TYR A 110 2.31 9.73 2.73
C TYR A 110 1.30 8.66 3.15
N CYS A 111 0.29 9.04 3.92
CA CYS A 111 -0.79 8.14 4.35
C CYS A 111 -2.14 8.88 4.37
N ALA A 112 -3.07 8.51 3.50
CA ALA A 112 -4.38 9.15 3.38
C ALA A 112 -5.53 8.15 3.55
N ALA A 113 -6.65 8.62 4.10
CA ALA A 113 -7.91 7.91 4.04
C ALA A 113 -8.66 8.39 2.79
N TYR A 114 -8.97 7.49 1.87
CA TYR A 114 -9.71 7.84 0.63
C TYR A 114 -11.21 7.74 0.82
N TRP A 115 -11.63 6.84 1.69
CA TRP A 115 -13.03 6.63 2.02
C TRP A 115 -13.16 6.16 3.47
N ARG A 116 -14.39 6.11 3.95
CA ARG A 116 -14.71 5.65 5.30
C ARG A 116 -15.93 4.75 5.24
N GLN A 117 -15.83 3.58 5.85
CA GLN A 117 -17.01 2.74 6.01
C GLN A 117 -17.89 3.34 7.12
N GLU A 118 -19.15 3.64 6.80
CA GLU A 118 -20.12 4.02 7.82
C GLU A 118 -20.38 2.82 8.73
N ARG A 119 -20.32 3.03 10.04
CA ARG A 119 -20.74 2.01 11.00
C ARG A 119 -22.25 2.03 11.07
N GLY A 120 -22.87 0.98 10.52
CA GLY A 120 -24.28 0.68 10.77
C GLY A 120 -24.57 0.35 12.22
#